data_AF-A0A503B8N8-F1
#
_entry.id   AF-A0A503B8N8-F1
#
_cell.length_a   1.000
_cell.length_b   1.000
_cell.length_c   1.000
_cell.angle_alpha   90.00
_cell.angle_beta   90.00
_cell.angle_gamma   90.00
#
_symmetry.space_group_name_H-M   'P 1'
#
loop_
_entity.id
_entity.type
_entity.pdbx_description
1 polymer ?
#
loop_
_entity_poly.entity_id
_entity_poly.type
_entity_poly.pdbx_seq_one_letter_code
_entity_poly.pdbx_strand_id
1 'polypeptide(L)' 'MLGHLIQADEETKVITIYRIDSGGVPTLYTSVSFDEARKMGLEKFGKLLGENLILDSPKLRDLFLP' A
#
# COMPACT_ATOMS: atom_id res chain seq x y z
N MET A 1 1.12 -11.62 -12.24
CA MET A 1 0.21 -11.72 -11.06
C MET A 1 -0.08 -10.30 -10.63
N LEU A 2 -1.32 -9.81 -10.74
CA LEU A 2 -1.61 -8.43 -10.29
C LEU A 2 -1.81 -8.44 -8.77
N GLY A 3 -1.04 -7.65 -8.03
CA GLY A 3 -1.13 -7.60 -6.58
C GLY A 3 -0.23 -6.53 -5.97
N HIS A 4 -0.09 -6.59 -4.65
CA HIS A 4 0.72 -5.65 -3.88
C HIS A 4 1.68 -6.39 -2.98
N LEU A 5 2.88 -5.83 -2.83
CA LEU A 5 3.87 -6.29 -1.86
C LEU A 5 4.11 -5.17 -0.87
N ILE A 6 3.93 -5.48 0.42
CA ILE A 6 4.26 -4.56 1.51
C ILE A 6 5.55 -5.07 2.15
N GLN A 7 6.57 -4.22 2.17
CA GLN A 7 7.87 -4.53 2.76
C GLN A 7 8.19 -3.52 3.86
N ALA A 8 8.52 -4.02 5.03
CA ALA A 8 9.02 -3.22 6.14
C ALA A 8 10.54 -3.39 6.20
N ASP A 9 11.27 -2.30 5.99
CA ASP A 9 12.73 -2.27 6.11
C ASP A 9 13.12 -1.78 7.51
N GLU A 10 13.74 -2.67 8.28
CA GLU A 10 14.14 -2.40 9.66
C GLU A 10 15.39 -1.52 9.77
N GLU A 11 16.22 -1.43 8.74
CA GLU A 11 17.41 -0.58 8.73
C GLU A 11 17.02 0.86 8.41
N THR A 12 16.23 1.05 7.35
CA THR A 12 15.78 2.40 6.93
C THR A 12 14.54 2.88 7.68
N LYS A 13 13.85 2.00 8.41
CA LYS A 13 12.58 2.28 9.13
C LYS A 13 11.50 2.83 8.20
N VAL A 14 11.41 2.27 6.99
CA VAL A 14 10.42 2.64 5.97
C VAL A 14 9.58 1.43 5.62
N ILE A 15 8.26 1.63 5.54
CA ILE A 15 7.31 0.69 4.97
C ILE A 15 7.13 1.11 3.51
N THR A 16 7.47 0.21 2.59
CA THR A 16 7.30 0.44 1.15
C THR A 16 6.22 -0.47 0.61
N ILE A 17 5.35 0.08 -0.23
CA ILE A 17 4.30 -0.63 -0.92
C ILE A 17 4.64 -0.63 -2.39
N TYR A 18 4.70 -1.82 -2.98
CA TYR A 18 4.89 -2.01 -4.41
C TYR A 18 3.63 -2.55 -5.06
N ARG A 19 3.40 -2.16 -6.31
CA ARG A 19 2.48 -2.84 -7.23
C ARG A 19 3.25 -3.91 -7.99
N ILE A 20 2.68 -5.10 -8.07
CA ILE A 20 3.22 -6.20 -8.87
C ILE A 20 2.36 -6.31 -10.13
N ASP A 21 2.99 -6.18 -11.30
CA ASP A 21 2.30 -6.24 -12.58
C ASP A 21 2.15 -7.69 -13.10
N SER A 22 1.59 -7.83 -14.30
CA SER A 22 1.42 -9.14 -14.94
C SER A 22 2.76 -9.88 -15.14
N GLY A 23 3.86 -9.15 -15.34
CA GLY A 23 5.23 -9.66 -15.47
C GLY A 23 5.91 -10.00 -14.14
N GLY A 24 5.29 -9.66 -13.00
CA GLY A 24 5.85 -9.93 -11.68
C GLY A 24 6.88 -8.87 -11.24
N VAL A 25 7.00 -7.76 -11.97
CA VAL A 25 7.97 -6.71 -11.66
C VAL A 25 7.39 -5.78 -10.60
N PRO A 26 8.05 -5.59 -9.44
CA PRO A 26 7.60 -4.63 -8.45
C PRO A 26 7.87 -3.20 -8.90
N THR A 27 6.82 -2.37 -8.92
CA THR A 27 6.93 -0.92 -9.14
C THR A 27 6.55 -0.20 -7.85
N LEU A 28 7.36 0.77 -7.43
CA LEU A 28 7.08 1.58 -6.24
C LEU A 28 5.71 2.23 -6.37
N TYR A 29 4.86 2.03 -5.37
CA TYR A 29 3.57 2.69 -5.29
C TYR A 29 3.58 3.84 -4.29
N THR A 30 3.96 3.55 -3.03
CA THR A 30 4.13 4.57 -2.00
C THR A 30 5.04 4.05 -0.89
N SER A 31 5.47 4.94 0.00
CA SER A 31 6.27 4.61 1.17
C SER A 31 5.87 5.49 2.35
N VAL A 32 5.92 4.95 3.57
CA VAL A 32 5.71 5.70 4.81
C VAL A 32 6.79 5.35 5.81
N SER A 33 7.25 6.31 6.61
CA SER A 33 8.18 6.02 7.71
C SER A 33 7.46 5.29 8.86
N PHE A 34 8.22 4.52 9.65
CA PHE A 34 7.68 3.85 10.84
C PHE A 34 7.15 4.88 11.86
N ASP A 35 7.83 6.01 12.00
CA ASP A 35 7.42 7.09 12.90
C ASP A 35 6.09 7.70 12.49
N GLU A 36 5.88 7.94 11.20
CA GLU A 36 4.63 8.46 10.68
C GLU A 36 3.49 7.44 10.82
N ALA A 37 3.74 6.17 10.48
CA ALA A 37 2.77 5.09 10.69
C ALA A 37 2.40 4.94 12.19
N ARG A 38 3.37 5.07 13.10
CA ARG A 38 3.14 5.03 14.55
C ARG A 38 2.32 6.22 15.02
N LYS A 39 2.61 7.44 14.53
CA LYS A 39 1.83 8.65 14.84
C LYS A 39 0.39 8.56 14.33
N MET A 40 0.17 7.92 13.19
CA MET A 40 -1.17 7.67 12.65
C MET A 40 -1.97 6.68 13.49
N GLY A 41 -1.31 5.67 14.06
CA GLY A 41 -1.96 4.57 14.76
C GLY A 41 -2.52 3.51 13.80
N LEU A 42 -2.77 2.31 14.33
CA LEU A 42 -3.13 1.12 13.54
C LEU A 42 -4.37 1.33 12.67
N GLU A 43 -5.44 1.91 13.22
CA GLU A 43 -6.70 2.09 12.50
C GLU A 43 -6.53 3.02 11.29
N LYS A 44 -5.94 4.20 11.50
CA LYS A 44 -5.76 5.19 10.45
C LYS A 44 -4.77 4.70 9.40
N PHE A 45 -3.68 4.06 9.82
CA PHE A 45 -2.70 3.49 8.89
C PHE A 45 -3.31 2.32 8.08
N GLY A 46 -4.01 1.40 8.73
CA GLY A 46 -4.69 0.29 8.08
C GLY A 46 -5.75 0.76 7.07
N LYS A 47 -6.52 1.80 7.43
CA LYS A 47 -7.46 2.44 6.50
C LYS A 47 -6.75 3.05 5.30
N LEU A 48 -5.67 3.80 5.52
CA LEU A 48 -4.87 4.38 4.43
C LEU A 48 -4.32 3.30 3.49
N LEU A 49 -3.82 2.18 4.03
CA LEU A 49 -3.37 1.04 3.22
C LEU A 49 -4.53 0.47 2.40
N GLY A 50 -5.66 0.16 3.03
CA GLY A 50 -6.83 -0.43 2.38
C GLY A 50 -7.43 0.47 1.28
N GLU A 51 -7.60 1.76 1.56
CA GLU A 51 -8.11 2.74 0.59
C GLU A 51 -7.20 2.83 -0.64
N ASN A 52 -5.90 2.84 -0.42
CA ASN A 52 -4.91 2.83 -1.48
C ASN A 52 -5.00 1.57 -2.36
N LEU A 53 -5.24 0.40 -1.77
CA LEU A 53 -5.43 -0.85 -2.49
C LEU A 53 -6.75 -0.85 -3.30
N ILE A 54 -7.82 -0.31 -2.72
CA ILE A 54 -9.13 -0.17 -3.39
C ILE A 54 -9.01 0.77 -4.59
N LEU A 55 -8.40 1.95 -4.40
CA LEU A 55 -8.21 2.96 -5.44
C LEU A 55 -7.33 2.48 -6.58
N ASP A 56 -6.42 1.55 -6.33
CA ASP A 56 -5.59 1.00 -7.37
C ASP A 56 -6.35 0.02 -8.28
N SER A 57 -7.25 -0.79 -7.72
CA SER A 57 -8.03 -1.77 -8.49
C SER A 57 -9.22 -1.12 -9.20
N PRO A 58 -9.30 -1.13 -10.55
CA PRO A 58 -10.47 -0.61 -11.27
C PRO A 58 -11.78 -1.26 -10.80
N LYS A 59 -11.79 -2.59 -10.65
CA LYS A 59 -12.98 -3.33 -10.21
C LYS A 59 -13.42 -2.99 -8.78
N LEU A 60 -12.47 -2.74 -7.87
CA LEU A 60 -12.82 -2.35 -6.50
C LEU A 60 -13.30 -0.90 -6.46
N ARG A 61 -12.72 -0.01 -7.26
CA ARG A 61 -13.25 1.35 -7.43
C ARG A 61 -14.70 1.30 -7.88
N ASP A 62 -15.02 0.55 -8.92
CA ASP A 62 -16.40 0.43 -9.43
C ASP A 62 -17.39 -0.10 -8.37
N LEU A 63 -16.91 -0.88 -7.39
CA LEU A 63 -17.74 -1.42 -6.30
C LEU A 63 -17.98 -0.42 -5.15
N PHE A 64 -17.02 0.47 -4.88
CA PHE A 64 -17.01 1.31 -3.68
C PHE A 64 -17.08 2.82 -3.96
N LEU A 65 -16.83 3.24 -5.20
CA LEU A 65 -16.84 4.63 -5.64
C LEU A 65 -17.85 4.77 -6.80
N PRO A 66 -18.89 5.59 -6.63
CA PRO A 66 -19.95 5.78 -7.62
C PRO A 66 -19.49 6.56 -8.86
#